data_AF-A0A357JJN4-F1
#
_entry.id   AF-A0A357JJN4-F1
#
_cell.length_a   1.000
_cell.length_b   1.000
_cell.length_c   1.000
_cell.angle_alpha   90.00
_cell.angle_beta   90.00
_cell.angle_gamma   90.00
#
_symmetry.space_group_name_H-M   'P 1'
#
loop_
_entity.id
_entity.type
_entity.pdbx_description
1 polymer ?
#
loop_
_entity_poly.entity_id
_entity_poly.type
_entity_poly.pdbx_seq_one_letter_code
_entity_poly.pdbx_strand_id
1 'polypeptide(L)'
;MQKSIVTLSLILLFSITTQAQSKFDSCEKEWKKVELFELKGLPKSALAEVEKIHKKAKNSGNHPQLVKTLLYKSKFALTLEEDAQLNIINTLKKEAAEQKFPTKNILESIIADIYWQYFQQNRWKFYNRTNTSEKVDSTDFRTWDLQTIFEETHRHYQQSLVNALQLQKTDLKQFDDILHLQENSKKYRPTLYDFLAHKAIGFYKTDEGNLKRPSYKFEIDNPKLLSTNADFTKNQMYAKDSLSQQLHALRLYKNLTLSHSNDTDPIALVILTLERLDFVKQNAVFQDKDSIYLSALQDLQSQFKANEIVTEIDYRIAALYNEQANDYTPNENTENQWKRKEALQICKEAIAQFPNSTGAEKCKTLESQILAKSLQITNEQFVPINTVSRLLVTYKNTDKLYFKAYEI
;
A
#
# COMPACT_ATOMS: atom_id res chain seq x y z
N MET A 1 34.99 -23.32 -14.78
CA MET A 1 33.57 -23.11 -15.13
C MET A 1 33.00 -22.02 -14.22
N GLN A 2 32.28 -21.09 -14.83
CA GLN A 2 32.10 -19.70 -14.39
C GLN A 2 31.43 -19.54 -13.01
N LYS A 3 32.01 -18.66 -12.18
CA LYS A 3 31.38 -18.10 -11.00
C LYS A 3 30.30 -17.12 -11.44
N SER A 4 29.03 -17.46 -11.27
CA SER A 4 27.92 -16.52 -11.47
C SER A 4 27.89 -15.52 -10.31
N ILE A 5 28.41 -14.32 -10.56
CA ILE A 5 28.20 -13.15 -9.72
C ILE A 5 26.73 -12.75 -9.87
N VAL A 6 25.93 -13.01 -8.83
CA VAL A 6 24.55 -12.52 -8.77
C VAL A 6 24.63 -11.06 -8.34
N THR A 7 24.60 -10.16 -9.31
CA THR A 7 24.53 -8.70 -9.09
C THR A 7 23.17 -8.36 -8.47
N LEU A 8 23.21 -7.95 -7.20
CA LEU A 8 22.09 -7.39 -6.44
C LEU A 8 21.62 -6.09 -7.12
N SER A 9 20.62 -6.18 -8.00
CA SER A 9 20.01 -5.00 -8.62
C SER A 9 18.82 -4.56 -7.78
N LEU A 10 19.08 -3.78 -6.73
CA LEU A 10 18.04 -3.01 -6.07
C LEU A 10 17.72 -1.81 -6.99
N ILE A 11 16.71 -1.96 -7.84
CA ILE A 11 16.24 -0.89 -8.74
C ILE A 11 15.58 0.19 -7.87
N LEU A 12 16.37 1.13 -7.37
CA LEU A 12 15.91 2.39 -6.81
C LEU A 12 15.79 3.40 -7.96
N LEU A 13 14.68 3.34 -8.70
CA LEU A 13 14.32 4.40 -9.64
C LEU A 13 13.88 5.63 -8.84
N PHE A 14 14.83 6.49 -8.47
CA PHE A 14 14.52 7.85 -8.03
C PHE A 14 14.44 8.76 -9.25
N SER A 15 13.22 9.11 -9.64
CA SER A 15 12.98 10.23 -10.54
C SER A 15 13.47 11.52 -9.87
N ILE A 16 14.32 12.25 -10.59
CA ILE A 16 14.85 13.54 -10.19
C ILE A 16 13.70 14.54 -10.25
N THR A 17 13.11 14.92 -9.10
CA THR A 17 12.16 16.04 -9.04
C THR A 17 12.84 17.27 -8.47
N THR A 18 12.65 18.37 -9.19
CA THR A 18 13.16 19.72 -8.98
C THR A 18 12.72 20.35 -7.64
N GLN A 19 13.54 21.30 -7.22
CA GLN A 19 13.58 22.02 -5.94
C GLN A 19 12.23 22.58 -5.48
N ALA A 20 11.78 22.12 -4.31
CA ALA A 20 10.99 22.93 -3.42
C ALA A 20 11.97 23.68 -2.49
N GLN A 21 11.98 25.01 -2.56
CA GLN A 21 12.75 25.84 -1.63
C GLN A 21 12.15 25.71 -0.23
N SER A 22 12.79 24.90 0.62
CA SER A 22 12.49 24.84 2.05
C SER A 22 13.47 25.72 2.82
N LYS A 23 13.02 26.25 3.95
CA LYS A 23 13.73 27.16 4.87
C LYS A 23 15.02 26.58 5.51
N PHE A 24 15.48 25.40 5.06
CA PHE A 24 16.58 24.61 5.61
C PHE A 24 17.77 24.46 4.61
N ASP A 25 18.00 25.49 3.79
CA ASP A 25 19.01 25.61 2.72
C ASP A 25 20.49 25.38 3.10
N SER A 26 20.80 24.91 4.31
CA SER A 26 22.19 24.86 4.77
C SER A 26 23.05 23.80 4.08
N CYS A 27 22.49 22.73 3.50
CA CYS A 27 23.25 21.58 2.97
C CYS A 27 23.23 21.46 1.43
N GLU A 28 22.62 22.40 0.71
CA GLU A 28 22.42 22.29 -0.74
C GLU A 28 23.74 22.18 -1.52
N LYS A 29 24.76 22.93 -1.09
CA LYS A 29 26.10 22.92 -1.73
C LYS A 29 26.76 21.56 -1.59
N GLU A 30 26.68 20.94 -0.42
CA GLU A 30 27.23 19.62 -0.15
C GLU A 30 26.46 18.55 -0.93
N TRP A 31 25.12 18.62 -1.03
CA TRP A 31 24.33 17.69 -1.85
C TRP A 31 24.66 17.78 -3.34
N LYS A 32 24.86 18.98 -3.89
CA LYS A 32 25.33 19.14 -5.28
C LYS A 32 26.67 18.45 -5.53
N LYS A 33 27.58 18.43 -4.53
CA LYS A 33 28.83 17.68 -4.64
C LYS A 33 28.61 16.18 -4.58
N VAL A 34 27.72 15.70 -3.71
CA VAL A 34 27.32 14.29 -3.65
C VAL A 34 26.84 13.85 -5.03
N GLU A 35 25.85 14.53 -5.61
CA GLU A 35 25.31 14.24 -6.94
C GLU A 35 26.40 14.23 -8.02
N LEU A 36 27.30 15.21 -8.03
CA LEU A 36 28.40 15.28 -8.97
C LEU A 36 29.38 14.09 -8.83
N PHE A 37 29.66 13.62 -7.61
CA PHE A 37 30.47 12.43 -7.40
C PHE A 37 29.74 11.15 -7.81
N GLU A 38 28.42 11.08 -7.60
CA GLU A 38 27.61 9.94 -8.06
C GLU A 38 27.61 9.82 -9.59
N LEU A 39 27.41 10.93 -10.31
CA LEU A 39 27.46 10.97 -11.78
C LEU A 39 28.84 10.56 -12.33
N LYS A 40 29.90 10.76 -11.55
CA LYS A 40 31.28 10.36 -11.88
C LYS A 40 31.62 8.93 -11.46
N GLY A 41 30.70 8.20 -10.82
CA GLY A 41 30.97 6.86 -10.30
C GLY A 41 31.99 6.84 -9.15
N LEU A 42 31.99 7.87 -8.31
CA LEU A 42 32.93 8.05 -7.18
C LEU A 42 32.23 7.89 -5.81
N PRO A 43 31.74 6.69 -5.44
CA PRO A 43 30.94 6.48 -4.22
C PRO A 43 31.70 6.78 -2.93
N LYS A 44 33.03 6.56 -2.87
CA LYS A 44 33.83 6.93 -1.68
C LYS A 44 33.89 8.45 -1.46
N SER A 45 34.04 9.22 -2.54
CA SER A 45 34.04 10.69 -2.48
C SER A 45 32.66 11.23 -2.13
N ALA A 46 31.60 10.65 -2.71
CA ALA A 46 30.23 10.98 -2.37
C ALA A 46 29.92 10.70 -0.89
N LEU A 47 30.32 9.53 -0.38
CA LEU A 47 30.17 9.16 1.03
C LEU A 47 30.87 10.16 1.96
N ALA A 48 32.09 10.61 1.61
CA ALA A 48 32.81 11.60 2.40
C ALA A 48 32.07 12.95 2.51
N GLU A 49 31.38 13.41 1.46
CA GLU A 49 30.53 14.59 1.53
C GLU A 49 29.26 14.31 2.35
N VAL A 50 28.63 13.13 2.21
CA VAL A 50 27.47 12.74 3.03
C VAL A 50 27.80 12.72 4.53
N GLU A 51 28.99 12.26 4.93
CA GLU A 51 29.42 12.30 6.34
C GLU A 51 29.54 13.73 6.89
N LYS A 52 29.93 14.70 6.05
CA LYS A 52 29.96 16.12 6.44
C LYS A 52 28.52 16.63 6.67
N ILE A 53 27.61 16.30 5.76
CA ILE A 53 26.18 16.65 5.88
C ILE A 53 25.60 16.01 7.15
N HIS A 54 25.93 14.74 7.41
CA HIS A 54 25.45 14.00 8.59
C HIS A 54 25.84 14.70 9.89
N LYS A 55 27.12 15.07 10.06
CA LYS A 55 27.59 15.82 11.24
C LYS A 55 26.86 17.15 11.40
N LYS A 56 26.67 17.89 10.30
CA LYS A 56 25.95 19.16 10.29
C LYS A 56 24.47 19.00 10.67
N ALA A 57 23.81 17.99 10.12
CA ALA A 57 22.40 17.69 10.40
C ALA A 57 22.21 17.26 11.86
N LYS A 58 23.12 16.44 12.41
CA LYS A 58 23.10 16.02 13.82
C LYS A 58 23.29 17.22 14.76
N ASN A 59 24.22 18.12 14.45
CA ASN A 59 24.46 19.33 15.27
C ASN A 59 23.34 20.37 15.20
N SER A 60 22.65 20.46 14.06
CA SER A 60 21.57 21.44 13.85
C SER A 60 20.17 20.90 14.18
N GLY A 61 20.05 19.63 14.57
CA GLY A 61 18.75 18.99 14.79
C GLY A 61 17.90 18.86 13.52
N ASN A 62 18.52 18.85 12.33
CA ASN A 62 17.80 18.74 11.07
C ASN A 62 17.41 17.28 10.79
N HIS A 63 16.23 16.89 11.28
CA HIS A 63 15.74 15.51 11.21
C HIS A 63 15.64 14.94 9.79
N PRO A 64 15.05 15.65 8.79
CA PRO A 64 14.99 15.15 7.41
C PRO A 64 16.37 14.92 6.82
N GLN A 65 17.29 15.87 6.98
CA GLN A 65 18.65 15.76 6.44
C GLN A 65 19.44 14.64 7.13
N LEU A 66 19.25 14.46 8.44
CA LEU A 66 19.87 13.36 9.17
C LEU A 66 19.41 12.00 8.62
N VAL A 67 18.11 11.80 8.44
CA VAL A 67 17.58 10.56 7.83
C VAL A 67 18.09 10.40 6.39
N LYS A 68 18.06 11.47 5.59
CA LYS A 68 18.56 11.46 4.20
C LYS A 68 20.01 10.98 4.13
N THR A 69 20.87 11.48 5.01
CA THR A 69 22.28 11.05 5.05
C THR A 69 22.43 9.57 5.38
N LEU A 70 21.62 9.03 6.30
CA LEU A 70 21.66 7.60 6.65
C LEU A 70 21.21 6.71 5.48
N LEU A 71 20.20 7.13 4.71
CA LEU A 71 19.77 6.44 3.50
C LEU A 71 20.88 6.44 2.44
N TYR A 72 21.54 7.57 2.23
CA TYR A 72 22.67 7.66 1.28
C TYR A 72 23.89 6.86 1.73
N LYS A 73 24.23 6.89 3.03
CA LYS A 73 25.27 6.03 3.61
C LYS A 73 24.96 4.56 3.37
N SER A 74 23.70 4.17 3.57
CA SER A 74 23.24 2.80 3.31
C SER A 74 23.38 2.42 1.83
N LYS A 75 22.95 3.31 0.93
CA LYS A 75 23.13 3.15 -0.52
C LYS A 75 24.59 2.95 -0.93
N PHE A 76 25.52 3.77 -0.40
CA PHE A 76 26.94 3.62 -0.71
C PHE A 76 27.56 2.37 -0.07
N ALA A 77 27.16 2.00 1.14
CA ALA A 77 27.60 0.76 1.79
C ALA A 77 27.27 -0.47 0.93
N LEU A 78 26.07 -0.52 0.32
CA LEU A 78 25.69 -1.60 -0.60
C LEU A 78 26.64 -1.75 -1.81
N THR A 79 27.37 -0.69 -2.19
CA THR A 79 28.35 -0.71 -3.28
C THR A 79 29.78 -0.97 -2.79
N LEU A 80 30.10 -0.52 -1.57
CA LEU A 80 31.47 -0.42 -1.07
C LEU A 80 31.87 -1.54 -0.09
N GLU A 81 30.90 -2.19 0.56
CA GLU A 81 31.13 -3.12 1.66
C GLU A 81 30.61 -4.52 1.35
N GLU A 82 31.34 -5.54 1.84
CA GLU A 82 30.80 -6.90 1.97
C GLU A 82 29.79 -6.93 3.13
N ASP A 83 28.78 -7.81 3.05
CA ASP A 83 27.73 -7.94 4.08
C ASP A 83 26.99 -6.64 4.45
N ALA A 84 26.97 -5.67 3.53
CA ALA A 84 26.44 -4.32 3.74
C ALA A 84 25.06 -4.28 4.41
N GLN A 85 24.14 -5.21 4.10
CA GLN A 85 22.80 -5.25 4.71
C GLN A 85 22.84 -5.37 6.24
N LEU A 86 23.74 -6.19 6.80
CA LEU A 86 23.89 -6.35 8.25
C LEU A 86 24.48 -5.10 8.89
N ASN A 87 25.53 -4.53 8.28
CA ASN A 87 26.16 -3.30 8.75
C ASN A 87 25.18 -2.11 8.73
N ILE A 88 24.38 -2.00 7.67
CA ILE A 88 23.35 -0.97 7.51
C ILE A 88 22.34 -1.06 8.65
N ILE A 89 21.76 -2.24 8.89
CA ILE A 89 20.77 -2.41 9.96
C ILE A 89 21.37 -2.10 11.32
N ASN A 90 22.58 -2.59 11.61
CA ASN A 90 23.24 -2.32 12.89
C ASN A 90 23.51 -0.82 13.09
N THR A 91 23.91 -0.12 12.02
CA THR A 91 24.10 1.33 12.02
C THR A 91 22.78 2.07 12.26
N LEU A 92 21.71 1.70 11.56
CA LEU A 92 20.39 2.31 11.72
C LEU A 92 19.82 2.06 13.13
N LYS A 93 19.99 0.86 13.68
CA LYS A 93 19.58 0.52 15.06
C LYS A 93 20.33 1.35 16.09
N LYS A 94 21.64 1.51 15.92
CA LYS A 94 22.45 2.37 16.79
C LYS A 94 21.97 3.81 16.74
N GLU A 95 21.76 4.35 15.54
CA GLU A 95 21.30 5.73 15.39
C GLU A 95 19.87 5.89 15.94
N ALA A 96 18.96 4.94 15.72
CA ALA A 96 17.62 4.96 16.30
C ALA A 96 17.63 4.97 17.84
N ALA A 97 18.60 4.31 18.48
CA ALA A 97 18.75 4.30 19.93
C ALA A 97 19.26 5.65 20.49
N GLU A 98 20.09 6.37 19.73
CA GLU A 98 20.63 7.69 20.11
C GLU A 98 19.66 8.85 19.82
N GLN A 99 18.78 8.67 18.84
CA GLN A 99 17.89 9.73 18.36
C GLN A 99 16.57 9.81 19.16
N LYS A 100 15.97 11.00 19.13
CA LYS A 100 14.65 11.28 19.71
C LYS A 100 13.60 11.43 18.61
N PHE A 101 12.37 11.72 19.02
CA PHE A 101 11.29 12.13 18.11
C PHE A 101 11.73 13.32 17.23
N PRO A 102 11.36 13.36 15.94
CA PRO A 102 10.71 12.32 15.14
C PRO A 102 11.70 11.39 14.41
N THR A 103 13.00 11.66 14.45
CA THR A 103 14.01 10.84 13.75
C THR A 103 13.94 9.37 14.15
N LYS A 104 13.83 9.07 15.45
CA LYS A 104 13.71 7.70 15.94
C LYS A 104 12.56 6.96 15.27
N ASN A 105 11.37 7.57 15.23
CA ASN A 105 10.17 6.98 14.63
C ASN A 105 10.39 6.58 13.16
N ILE A 106 11.01 7.48 12.39
CA ILE A 106 11.30 7.24 10.97
C ILE A 106 12.33 6.11 10.80
N LEU A 107 13.39 6.09 11.62
CA LEU A 107 14.40 5.03 11.57
C LEU A 107 13.82 3.67 11.96
N GLU A 108 12.97 3.60 12.98
CA GLU A 108 12.27 2.38 13.38
C GLU A 108 11.40 1.83 12.23
N SER A 109 10.69 2.70 11.50
CA SER A 109 9.94 2.27 10.30
C SER A 109 10.85 1.77 9.18
N ILE A 110 11.99 2.42 8.93
CA ILE A 110 12.96 1.98 7.91
C ILE A 110 13.53 0.62 8.27
N ILE A 111 13.87 0.39 9.54
CA ILE A 111 14.39 -0.91 9.99
C ILE A 111 13.33 -2.01 9.80
N ALA A 112 12.06 -1.72 10.12
CA ALA A 112 10.96 -2.65 9.89
C ALA A 112 10.79 -2.98 8.39
N ASP A 113 10.86 -1.98 7.51
CA ASP A 113 10.82 -2.17 6.06
C ASP A 113 11.95 -3.08 5.58
N ILE A 114 13.19 -2.88 6.09
CA ILE A 114 14.35 -3.69 5.67
C ILE A 114 14.17 -5.15 6.09
N TYR A 115 13.75 -5.43 7.32
CA TYR A 115 13.46 -6.81 7.74
C TYR A 115 12.36 -7.45 6.90
N TRP A 116 11.29 -6.70 6.63
CA TRP A 116 10.20 -7.19 5.81
C TRP A 116 10.63 -7.48 4.38
N GLN A 117 11.37 -6.57 3.76
CA GLN A 117 11.91 -6.75 2.40
C GLN A 117 12.88 -7.94 2.33
N TYR A 118 13.74 -8.10 3.34
CA TYR A 118 14.64 -9.25 3.39
C TYR A 118 13.87 -10.57 3.44
N PHE A 119 12.82 -10.65 4.27
CA PHE A 119 11.94 -11.80 4.27
C PHE A 119 11.31 -12.04 2.90
N GLN A 120 10.68 -11.03 2.30
CA GLN A 120 10.02 -11.19 0.99
C GLN A 120 10.98 -11.66 -0.11
N GLN A 121 12.21 -11.16 -0.12
CA GLN A 121 13.23 -11.55 -1.09
C GLN A 121 13.79 -12.97 -0.84
N ASN A 122 13.73 -13.46 0.40
CA ASN A 122 14.29 -14.76 0.80
C ASN A 122 13.20 -15.75 1.25
N ARG A 123 11.95 -15.52 0.87
CA ARG A 123 10.77 -16.23 1.37
C ARG A 123 10.90 -17.75 1.31
N TRP A 124 11.41 -18.28 0.19
CA TRP A 124 11.68 -19.70 -0.01
C TRP A 124 12.70 -20.28 0.99
N LYS A 125 13.72 -19.51 1.41
CA LYS A 125 14.69 -19.94 2.41
C LYS A 125 14.04 -20.07 3.77
N PHE A 126 13.19 -19.11 4.14
CA PHE A 126 12.50 -19.10 5.42
C PHE A 126 11.54 -20.28 5.58
N TYR A 127 10.89 -20.71 4.50
CA TYR A 127 10.01 -21.88 4.53
C TYR A 127 10.76 -23.20 4.72
N ASN A 128 12.05 -23.23 4.40
CA ASN A 128 12.92 -24.39 4.62
C ASN A 128 13.68 -24.31 5.96
N ARG A 129 13.49 -23.26 6.77
CA ARG A 129 14.13 -23.13 8.09
C ARG A 129 13.28 -23.78 9.17
N THR A 130 13.94 -24.45 10.10
CA THR A 130 13.31 -24.89 11.36
C THR A 130 13.15 -23.69 12.30
N ASN A 131 12.01 -23.59 12.96
CA ASN A 131 11.83 -22.61 14.04
C ASN A 131 12.78 -22.91 15.20
N THR A 132 13.35 -21.87 15.76
CA THR A 132 14.28 -21.89 16.89
C THR A 132 13.62 -21.24 18.10
N SER A 133 13.79 -21.81 19.29
CA SER A 133 13.22 -21.24 20.52
C SER A 133 13.84 -19.89 20.90
N GLU A 134 15.07 -19.65 20.47
CA GLU A 134 15.82 -18.42 20.69
C GLU A 134 16.50 -18.00 19.40
N LYS A 135 16.87 -16.72 19.29
CA LYS A 135 17.63 -16.22 18.16
C LYS A 135 18.99 -16.89 18.11
N VAL A 136 19.30 -17.56 17.00
CA VAL A 136 20.62 -18.16 16.76
C VAL A 136 21.74 -17.12 16.92
N ASP A 137 21.51 -15.92 16.39
CA ASP A 137 22.35 -14.74 16.63
C ASP A 137 21.44 -13.55 16.95
N SER A 138 21.71 -12.81 18.03
CA SER A 138 20.87 -11.67 18.43
C SER A 138 20.98 -10.44 17.51
N THR A 139 22.05 -10.38 16.71
CA THR A 139 22.42 -9.26 15.83
C THR A 139 22.27 -9.59 14.36
N ASP A 140 22.59 -10.81 13.93
CA ASP A 140 22.52 -11.22 12.54
C ASP A 140 21.14 -11.79 12.16
N PHE A 141 20.29 -10.89 11.65
CA PHE A 141 18.94 -11.21 11.16
C PHE A 141 18.91 -12.22 10.02
N ARG A 142 20.04 -12.47 9.34
CA ARG A 142 20.11 -13.48 8.27
C ARG A 142 19.98 -14.89 8.82
N THR A 143 20.27 -15.10 10.10
CA THR A 143 20.18 -16.39 10.80
C THR A 143 18.81 -16.66 11.41
N TRP A 144 17.96 -15.63 11.51
CA TRP A 144 16.67 -15.71 12.19
C TRP A 144 15.69 -16.64 11.48
N ASP A 145 14.82 -17.28 12.25
CA ASP A 145 13.68 -17.99 11.71
C ASP A 145 12.55 -17.02 11.29
N LEU A 146 11.49 -17.60 10.71
CA LEU A 146 10.36 -16.81 10.21
C LEU A 146 9.64 -16.05 11.34
N GLN A 147 9.45 -16.70 12.48
CA GLN A 147 8.76 -16.12 13.63
C GLN A 147 9.52 -14.90 14.16
N THR A 148 10.83 -15.04 14.34
CA THR A 148 11.71 -13.99 14.85
C THR A 148 11.74 -12.77 13.95
N ILE A 149 11.89 -12.95 12.64
CA ILE A 149 11.88 -11.83 11.68
C ILE A 149 10.56 -11.07 11.74
N PHE A 150 9.46 -11.81 11.87
CA PHE A 150 8.15 -11.23 11.94
C PHE A 150 7.90 -10.45 13.24
N GLU A 151 8.29 -11.01 14.38
CA GLU A 151 8.24 -10.36 15.69
C GLU A 151 9.08 -9.09 15.73
N GLU A 152 10.28 -9.12 15.16
CA GLU A 152 11.16 -7.95 15.08
C GLU A 152 10.60 -6.88 14.13
N THR A 153 10.05 -7.28 12.99
CA THR A 153 9.35 -6.37 12.07
C THR A 153 8.16 -5.70 12.76
N HIS A 154 7.32 -6.49 13.44
CA HIS A 154 6.21 -6.00 14.25
C HIS A 154 6.68 -5.01 15.32
N ARG A 155 7.70 -5.37 16.10
CA ARG A 155 8.26 -4.55 17.17
C ARG A 155 8.73 -3.19 16.64
N HIS A 156 9.50 -3.18 15.55
CA HIS A 156 9.98 -1.94 14.94
C HIS A 156 8.84 -1.07 14.39
N TYR A 157 7.81 -1.65 13.76
CA TYR A 157 6.63 -0.87 13.38
C TYR A 157 5.89 -0.29 14.59
N GLN A 158 5.75 -1.03 15.70
CA GLN A 158 5.17 -0.48 16.93
C GLN A 158 6.01 0.67 17.50
N GLN A 159 7.34 0.54 17.51
CA GLN A 159 8.22 1.62 17.95
C GLN A 159 8.14 2.85 17.03
N SER A 160 7.93 2.66 15.73
CA SER A 160 7.76 3.77 14.79
C SER A 160 6.51 4.62 15.11
N LEU A 161 5.53 4.06 15.81
CA LEU A 161 4.25 4.71 16.11
C LEU A 161 4.15 5.25 17.56
N VAL A 162 5.22 5.12 18.35
CA VAL A 162 5.30 5.72 19.70
C VAL A 162 5.17 7.25 19.60
N ASN A 163 4.53 7.87 20.59
CA ASN A 163 4.14 9.30 20.58
C ASN A 163 3.12 9.66 19.48
N ALA A 164 2.13 8.79 19.26
CA ALA A 164 1.08 8.96 18.25
C ALA A 164 0.48 10.38 18.21
N LEU A 165 0.15 10.97 19.36
CA LEU A 165 -0.41 12.34 19.43
C LEU A 165 0.53 13.42 18.89
N GLN A 166 1.85 13.24 19.01
CA GLN A 166 2.84 14.16 18.43
C GLN A 166 3.02 13.90 16.93
N LEU A 167 3.04 12.63 16.51
CA LEU A 167 3.08 12.25 15.10
C LEU A 167 1.88 12.82 14.31
N GLN A 168 0.68 12.77 14.91
CA GLN A 168 -0.57 13.30 14.32
C GLN A 168 -0.54 14.83 14.18
N LYS A 169 0.30 15.53 14.94
CA LYS A 169 0.47 16.99 14.84
C LYS A 169 1.63 17.40 13.94
N THR A 170 2.41 16.43 13.45
CA THR A 170 3.61 16.70 12.67
C THR A 170 3.26 16.65 11.19
N ASP A 171 3.30 17.81 10.53
CA ASP A 171 3.04 17.93 9.09
C ASP A 171 4.08 17.12 8.29
N LEU A 172 3.59 16.22 7.41
CA LEU A 172 4.43 15.39 6.57
C LEU A 172 5.31 16.21 5.61
N LYS A 173 4.89 17.44 5.25
CA LYS A 173 5.68 18.36 4.42
C LYS A 173 7.06 18.67 4.99
N GLN A 174 7.23 18.57 6.31
CA GLN A 174 8.54 18.77 6.94
C GLN A 174 9.58 17.73 6.50
N PHE A 175 9.15 16.61 5.92
CA PHE A 175 10.00 15.48 5.52
C PHE A 175 10.09 15.30 3.99
N ASP A 176 9.72 16.30 3.19
CA ASP A 176 9.71 16.20 1.73
C ASP A 176 11.05 15.75 1.13
N ASP A 177 12.17 16.14 1.75
CA ASP A 177 13.52 15.79 1.31
C ASP A 177 13.85 14.28 1.35
N ILE A 178 13.05 13.48 2.07
CA ILE A 178 13.24 12.03 2.24
C ILE A 178 12.07 11.20 1.68
N LEU A 179 11.12 11.84 1.02
CA LEU A 179 9.93 11.18 0.46
C LEU A 179 9.97 11.17 -1.07
N HIS A 180 9.37 10.13 -1.64
CA HIS A 180 8.97 10.18 -3.05
C HIS A 180 7.67 10.96 -3.15
N LEU A 181 7.76 12.20 -3.65
CA LEU A 181 6.61 13.08 -3.73
C LEU A 181 5.70 12.67 -4.90
N GLN A 182 4.40 12.74 -4.64
CA GLN A 182 3.34 12.60 -5.62
C GLN A 182 2.40 13.79 -5.44
N GLU A 183 1.98 14.38 -6.56
CA GLU A 183 1.13 15.57 -6.54
C GLU A 183 -0.15 15.31 -5.75
N ASN A 184 -0.54 16.26 -4.92
CA ASN A 184 -1.74 16.20 -4.09
C ASN A 184 -1.84 15.01 -3.12
N SER A 185 -0.82 14.15 -2.99
CA SER A 185 -0.91 12.93 -2.17
C SER A 185 -1.11 13.21 -0.67
N LYS A 186 -0.59 14.34 -0.18
CA LYS A 186 -0.68 14.75 1.23
C LYS A 186 -2.11 15.10 1.67
N LYS A 187 -3.06 15.33 0.75
CA LYS A 187 -4.48 15.50 1.12
C LYS A 187 -5.09 14.22 1.70
N TYR A 188 -4.53 13.06 1.32
CA TYR A 188 -4.97 11.75 1.82
C TYR A 188 -4.22 11.33 3.08
N ARG A 189 -2.99 11.81 3.26
CA ARG A 189 -2.06 11.41 4.34
C ARG A 189 -1.23 12.63 4.79
N PRO A 190 -1.84 13.59 5.51
CA PRO A 190 -1.20 14.88 5.79
C PRO A 190 -0.12 14.85 6.86
N THR A 191 -0.13 13.86 7.76
CA THR A 191 0.74 13.85 8.94
C THR A 191 1.82 12.77 8.85
N LEU A 192 2.86 12.90 9.68
CA LEU A 192 3.86 11.85 9.86
C LEU A 192 3.22 10.56 10.42
N TYR A 193 2.18 10.69 11.25
CA TYR A 193 1.42 9.53 11.72
C TYR A 193 0.79 8.76 10.56
N ASP A 194 0.15 9.47 9.62
CA ASP A 194 -0.48 8.85 8.46
C ASP A 194 0.53 8.06 7.64
N PHE A 195 1.69 8.66 7.38
CA PHE A 195 2.75 7.99 6.63
C PHE A 195 3.22 6.70 7.33
N LEU A 196 3.62 6.79 8.60
CA LEU A 196 4.16 5.64 9.34
C LEU A 196 3.10 4.56 9.61
N ALA A 197 1.87 4.96 9.90
CA ALA A 197 0.78 4.02 10.14
C ALA A 197 0.41 3.25 8.87
N HIS A 198 0.37 3.92 7.70
CA HIS A 198 0.10 3.21 6.44
C HIS A 198 1.25 2.27 6.03
N LYS A 199 2.50 2.59 6.38
CA LYS A 199 3.65 1.68 6.20
C LYS A 199 3.46 0.41 7.04
N ALA A 200 3.11 0.57 8.31
CA ALA A 200 2.79 -0.55 9.20
C ALA A 200 1.55 -1.35 8.74
N ILE A 201 0.48 -0.68 8.29
CA ILE A 201 -0.70 -1.33 7.70
C ILE A 201 -0.30 -2.17 6.49
N GLY A 202 0.61 -1.69 5.63
CA GLY A 202 1.13 -2.46 4.50
C GLY A 202 1.70 -3.82 4.91
N PHE A 203 2.43 -3.88 6.02
CA PHE A 203 2.90 -5.14 6.60
C PHE A 203 1.75 -5.97 7.20
N TYR A 204 0.87 -5.35 7.99
CA TYR A 204 -0.24 -6.06 8.67
C TYR A 204 -1.37 -6.54 7.76
N LYS A 205 -1.47 -6.03 6.53
CA LYS A 205 -2.42 -6.52 5.52
C LYS A 205 -1.96 -7.79 4.83
N THR A 206 -0.71 -8.21 5.02
CA THR A 206 -0.20 -9.43 4.40
C THR A 206 -0.57 -10.65 5.21
N ASP A 207 -1.17 -11.66 4.57
CA ASP A 207 -1.47 -12.92 5.24
C ASP A 207 -0.30 -13.90 5.03
N GLU A 208 0.48 -14.17 6.08
CA GLU A 208 1.56 -15.15 6.01
C GLU A 208 1.09 -16.52 6.53
N GLY A 209 0.70 -17.40 5.61
CA GLY A 209 0.16 -18.73 5.92
C GLY A 209 1.16 -19.72 6.54
N ASN A 210 2.47 -19.50 6.39
CA ASN A 210 3.50 -20.38 6.96
C ASN A 210 3.91 -20.02 8.39
N LEU A 211 3.37 -18.94 8.97
CA LEU A 211 3.53 -18.67 10.39
C LEU A 211 2.73 -19.69 11.20
N LYS A 212 3.35 -20.25 12.24
CA LYS A 212 2.64 -21.11 13.20
C LYS A 212 1.65 -20.25 13.99
N ARG A 213 0.37 -20.32 13.63
CA ARG A 213 -0.68 -19.57 14.31
C ARG A 213 -1.33 -20.41 15.41
N PRO A 214 -1.71 -19.79 16.55
CA PRO A 214 -2.50 -20.48 17.54
C PRO A 214 -3.89 -20.85 16.97
N SER A 215 -4.51 -21.88 17.54
CA SER A 215 -5.88 -22.27 17.18
C SER A 215 -6.92 -21.17 17.49
N TYR A 216 -6.60 -20.26 18.41
CA TYR A 216 -7.41 -19.09 18.80
C TYR A 216 -6.98 -17.81 18.07
N LYS A 217 -6.50 -17.92 16.83
CA LYS A 217 -6.16 -16.75 16.00
C LYS A 217 -7.34 -15.77 15.96
N PHE A 218 -7.03 -14.49 15.88
CA PHE A 218 -8.05 -13.46 15.67
C PHE A 218 -8.69 -13.65 14.29
N GLU A 219 -10.01 -13.55 14.24
CA GLU A 219 -10.78 -13.56 13.00
C GLU A 219 -11.68 -12.32 12.96
N ILE A 220 -11.95 -11.83 11.75
CA ILE A 220 -12.86 -10.70 11.53
C ILE A 220 -14.28 -11.28 11.41
N ASP A 221 -14.88 -11.58 12.57
CA ASP A 221 -16.20 -12.23 12.70
C ASP A 221 -17.32 -11.25 13.09
N ASN A 222 -16.99 -10.04 13.53
CA ASN A 222 -17.93 -9.02 13.96
C ASN A 222 -18.37 -8.10 12.80
N PRO A 223 -19.64 -8.17 12.35
CA PRO A 223 -20.17 -7.31 11.28
C PRO A 223 -20.04 -5.81 11.53
N LYS A 224 -19.99 -5.38 12.82
CA LYS A 224 -19.84 -3.97 13.17
C LYS A 224 -18.49 -3.38 12.74
N LEU A 225 -17.53 -4.19 12.31
CA LEU A 225 -16.29 -3.69 11.73
C LEU A 225 -16.50 -3.03 10.35
N LEU A 226 -17.62 -3.31 9.67
CA LEU A 226 -18.07 -2.62 8.46
C LEU A 226 -18.98 -1.41 8.75
N SER A 227 -19.32 -1.12 10.00
CA SER A 227 -20.25 -0.04 10.34
C SER A 227 -19.69 1.37 10.11
N THR A 228 -20.49 2.40 10.43
CA THR A 228 -20.10 3.81 10.37
C THR A 228 -18.80 4.09 11.15
N ASN A 229 -18.11 5.19 10.83
CA ASN A 229 -16.89 5.58 11.56
C ASN A 229 -17.11 5.72 13.07
N ALA A 230 -18.29 6.23 13.47
CA ALA A 230 -18.63 6.41 14.88
C ALA A 230 -18.80 5.06 15.60
N ASP A 231 -19.40 4.08 14.95
CA ASP A 231 -19.61 2.76 15.56
C ASP A 231 -18.33 1.92 15.50
N PHE A 232 -17.61 1.93 14.39
CA PHE A 232 -16.31 1.28 14.24
C PHE A 232 -15.33 1.70 15.35
N THR A 233 -15.20 3.00 15.62
CA THR A 233 -14.28 3.50 16.65
C THR A 233 -14.70 3.15 18.08
N LYS A 234 -15.98 2.84 18.34
CA LYS A 234 -16.45 2.34 19.65
C LYS A 234 -16.19 0.85 19.85
N ASN A 235 -16.02 0.07 18.79
CA ASN A 235 -15.77 -1.36 18.90
C ASN A 235 -14.47 -1.64 19.65
N GLN A 236 -14.55 -2.55 20.63
CA GLN A 236 -13.39 -3.08 21.32
C GLN A 236 -12.91 -4.34 20.58
N MET A 237 -11.60 -4.44 20.36
CA MET A 237 -11.00 -5.55 19.63
C MET A 237 -9.98 -6.24 20.53
N TYR A 238 -10.33 -7.44 20.99
CA TYR A 238 -9.51 -8.27 21.86
C TYR A 238 -9.06 -9.51 21.09
N ALA A 239 -7.79 -9.86 21.23
CA ALA A 239 -7.29 -11.18 20.88
C ALA A 239 -6.26 -11.61 21.92
N LYS A 240 -6.18 -12.92 22.17
CA LYS A 240 -5.10 -13.52 22.96
C LYS A 240 -3.79 -13.55 22.19
N ASP A 241 -3.87 -13.66 20.87
CA ASP A 241 -2.73 -13.57 19.95
C ASP A 241 -2.26 -12.12 19.83
N SER A 242 -1.16 -11.81 20.52
CA SER A 242 -0.55 -10.47 20.54
C SER A 242 0.08 -10.08 19.20
N LEU A 243 0.33 -11.03 18.29
CA LEU A 243 0.97 -10.82 17.00
C LEU A 243 -0.01 -10.84 15.82
N SER A 244 -1.32 -10.90 16.09
CA SER A 244 -2.34 -10.89 15.04
C SER A 244 -2.22 -9.65 14.15
N GLN A 245 -1.86 -9.87 12.89
CA GLN A 245 -1.70 -8.81 11.90
C GLN A 245 -3.02 -8.10 11.64
N GLN A 246 -4.09 -8.87 11.41
CA GLN A 246 -5.41 -8.31 11.12
C GLN A 246 -5.90 -7.41 12.26
N LEU A 247 -5.66 -7.82 13.51
CA LEU A 247 -6.00 -7.00 14.68
C LEU A 247 -5.19 -5.70 14.71
N HIS A 248 -3.89 -5.75 14.46
CA HIS A 248 -3.05 -4.55 14.42
C HIS A 248 -3.43 -3.61 13.27
N ALA A 249 -3.76 -4.14 12.08
CA ALA A 249 -4.29 -3.33 10.97
C ALA A 249 -5.58 -2.60 11.38
N LEU A 250 -6.54 -3.29 11.99
CA LEU A 250 -7.79 -2.68 12.44
C LEU A 250 -7.58 -1.62 13.54
N ARG A 251 -6.64 -1.86 14.46
CA ARG A 251 -6.27 -0.87 15.49
C ARG A 251 -5.68 0.39 14.86
N LEU A 252 -4.85 0.26 13.83
CA LEU A 252 -4.31 1.41 13.10
C LEU A 252 -5.40 2.15 12.33
N TYR A 253 -6.29 1.44 11.61
CA TYR A 253 -7.45 2.06 10.98
C TYR A 253 -8.32 2.81 11.99
N LYS A 254 -8.55 2.24 13.18
CA LYS A 254 -9.28 2.90 14.28
C LYS A 254 -8.59 4.18 14.75
N ASN A 255 -7.28 4.13 14.99
CA ASN A 255 -6.54 5.31 15.46
C ASN A 255 -6.46 6.41 14.40
N LEU A 256 -6.29 6.05 13.11
CA LEU A 256 -6.34 6.99 11.99
C LEU A 256 -7.74 7.61 11.86
N THR A 257 -8.80 6.79 11.94
CA THR A 257 -10.19 7.28 11.91
C THR A 257 -10.46 8.29 13.03
N LEU A 258 -9.96 8.02 14.25
CA LEU A 258 -10.06 8.95 15.38
C LEU A 258 -9.26 10.24 15.15
N SER A 259 -8.09 10.14 14.50
CA SER A 259 -7.25 11.31 14.22
C SER A 259 -7.92 12.29 13.25
N HIS A 260 -8.65 11.78 12.26
CA HIS A 260 -9.28 12.58 11.22
C HIS A 260 -10.78 12.84 11.43
N SER A 261 -11.35 12.42 12.57
CA SER A 261 -12.80 12.54 12.79
C SER A 261 -13.29 13.98 12.86
N ASN A 262 -12.39 14.92 13.18
CA ASN A 262 -12.68 16.34 13.36
C ASN A 262 -12.00 17.22 12.31
N ASP A 263 -11.44 16.61 11.25
CA ASP A 263 -10.80 17.37 10.18
C ASP A 263 -11.84 18.21 9.43
N THR A 264 -11.46 19.44 9.09
CA THR A 264 -12.30 20.30 8.26
C THR A 264 -12.44 19.76 6.85
N ASP A 265 -11.37 19.15 6.33
CA ASP A 265 -11.36 18.45 5.05
C ASP A 265 -11.60 16.94 5.28
N PRO A 266 -12.71 16.37 4.78
CA PRO A 266 -13.04 14.98 5.03
C PRO A 266 -12.26 13.98 4.16
N ILE A 267 -11.39 14.44 3.24
CA ILE A 267 -10.74 13.55 2.26
C ILE A 267 -9.97 12.41 2.92
N ALA A 268 -9.11 12.71 3.91
CA ALA A 268 -8.33 11.67 4.61
C ALA A 268 -9.26 10.67 5.31
N LEU A 269 -10.29 11.16 6.01
CA LEU A 269 -11.27 10.32 6.71
C LEU A 269 -12.01 9.38 5.76
N VAL A 270 -12.53 9.90 4.64
CA VAL A 270 -13.30 9.10 3.67
C VAL A 270 -12.42 8.03 3.02
N ILE A 271 -11.21 8.37 2.59
CA ILE A 271 -10.29 7.38 2.00
C ILE A 271 -9.92 6.30 3.02
N LEU A 272 -9.63 6.67 4.27
CA LEU A 272 -9.38 5.71 5.35
C LEU A 272 -10.58 4.79 5.60
N THR A 273 -11.80 5.33 5.56
CA THR A 273 -13.03 4.54 5.68
C THR A 273 -13.13 3.54 4.54
N LEU A 274 -12.93 3.95 3.29
CA LEU A 274 -12.97 3.06 2.13
C LEU A 274 -11.90 1.96 2.24
N GLU A 275 -10.65 2.32 2.58
CA GLU A 275 -9.57 1.34 2.78
C GLU A 275 -9.88 0.32 3.88
N ARG A 276 -10.46 0.78 5.01
CA ARG A 276 -10.91 -0.07 6.10
C ARG A 276 -12.03 -1.01 5.66
N LEU A 277 -13.06 -0.49 4.99
CA LEU A 277 -14.18 -1.30 4.51
C LEU A 277 -13.69 -2.38 3.52
N ASP A 278 -12.82 -2.02 2.58
CA ASP A 278 -12.20 -2.95 1.63
C ASP A 278 -11.43 -4.05 2.37
N PHE A 279 -10.62 -3.65 3.37
CA PHE A 279 -9.85 -4.59 4.19
C PHE A 279 -10.74 -5.56 4.98
N VAL A 280 -11.79 -5.06 5.64
CA VAL A 280 -12.71 -5.89 6.42
C VAL A 280 -13.48 -6.82 5.51
N LYS A 281 -14.04 -6.35 4.38
CA LYS A 281 -14.76 -7.19 3.40
C LYS A 281 -13.90 -8.35 2.92
N GLN A 282 -12.64 -8.07 2.57
CA GLN A 282 -11.71 -9.07 2.05
C GLN A 282 -11.38 -10.17 3.07
N ASN A 283 -11.32 -9.83 4.37
CA ASN A 283 -10.83 -10.71 5.42
C ASN A 283 -11.93 -11.25 6.36
N ALA A 284 -13.18 -10.79 6.20
CA ALA A 284 -14.31 -11.19 7.03
C ALA A 284 -14.72 -12.65 6.81
N VAL A 285 -15.04 -13.33 7.92
CA VAL A 285 -15.51 -14.72 7.97
C VAL A 285 -17.01 -14.84 8.26
N PHE A 286 -17.71 -13.72 8.50
CA PHE A 286 -19.15 -13.69 8.70
C PHE A 286 -19.94 -13.68 7.37
N GLN A 287 -21.20 -14.10 7.43
CA GLN A 287 -22.13 -14.16 6.28
C GLN A 287 -22.59 -12.75 5.86
N ASP A 288 -23.15 -12.62 4.66
CA ASP A 288 -23.78 -11.38 4.15
C ASP A 288 -22.84 -10.15 4.05
N LYS A 289 -21.52 -10.37 4.08
CA LYS A 289 -20.51 -9.30 4.08
C LYS A 289 -20.62 -8.34 2.90
N ASP A 290 -21.05 -8.81 1.72
CA ASP A 290 -21.22 -7.96 0.54
C ASP A 290 -22.40 -7.00 0.68
N SER A 291 -23.51 -7.46 1.27
CA SER A 291 -24.70 -6.64 1.55
C SER A 291 -24.39 -5.59 2.61
N ILE A 292 -23.72 -5.99 3.70
CA ILE A 292 -23.31 -5.08 4.78
C ILE A 292 -22.31 -4.03 4.26
N TYR A 293 -21.35 -4.46 3.42
CA TYR A 293 -20.38 -3.56 2.80
C TYR A 293 -21.06 -2.53 1.89
N LEU A 294 -22.01 -2.95 1.04
CA LEU A 294 -22.78 -2.05 0.19
C LEU A 294 -23.58 -1.04 1.02
N SER A 295 -24.28 -1.49 2.07
CA SER A 295 -25.01 -0.60 2.98
C SER A 295 -24.08 0.43 3.61
N ALA A 296 -22.89 0.02 4.06
CA ALA A 296 -21.92 0.94 4.64
C ALA A 296 -21.40 1.98 3.64
N LEU A 297 -21.21 1.60 2.36
CA LEU A 297 -20.86 2.55 1.31
C LEU A 297 -21.98 3.54 1.04
N GLN A 298 -23.25 3.10 1.01
CA GLN A 298 -24.42 3.96 0.79
C GLN A 298 -24.64 4.95 1.95
N ASP A 299 -24.41 4.52 3.19
CA ASP A 299 -24.43 5.40 4.36
C ASP A 299 -23.33 6.46 4.26
N LEU A 300 -22.12 6.06 3.88
CA LEU A 300 -20.99 6.98 3.68
C LEU A 300 -21.25 7.96 2.54
N GLN A 301 -21.82 7.49 1.43
CA GLN A 301 -22.22 8.31 0.28
C GLN A 301 -23.23 9.38 0.72
N SER A 302 -24.24 8.98 1.50
CA SER A 302 -25.28 9.89 2.00
C SER A 302 -24.70 10.96 2.93
N GLN A 303 -23.70 10.61 3.75
CA GLN A 303 -23.03 11.54 4.65
C GLN A 303 -22.23 12.61 3.90
N PHE A 304 -21.59 12.26 2.78
CA PHE A 304 -20.64 13.15 2.07
C PHE A 304 -21.14 13.66 0.72
N LYS A 305 -22.44 13.51 0.40
CA LYS A 305 -23.05 13.83 -0.91
C LYS A 305 -22.73 15.21 -1.49
N ALA A 306 -22.50 16.21 -0.63
CA ALA A 306 -22.20 17.59 -1.05
C ALA A 306 -20.70 17.86 -1.31
N ASN A 307 -19.80 16.95 -0.94
CA ASN A 307 -18.36 17.09 -1.10
C ASN A 307 -17.87 16.29 -2.32
N GLU A 308 -16.88 16.80 -3.06
CA GLU A 308 -16.32 16.14 -4.24
C GLU A 308 -15.79 14.72 -3.97
N ILE A 309 -15.38 14.43 -2.73
CA ILE A 309 -14.90 13.12 -2.32
C ILE A 309 -15.95 12.02 -2.43
N VAL A 310 -17.25 12.37 -2.49
CA VAL A 310 -18.33 11.39 -2.69
C VAL A 310 -18.10 10.55 -3.95
N THR A 311 -17.48 11.12 -4.97
CA THR A 311 -17.20 10.41 -6.23
C THR A 311 -16.27 9.20 -6.06
N GLU A 312 -15.42 9.17 -5.02
CA GLU A 312 -14.63 7.97 -4.68
C GLU A 312 -15.51 6.85 -4.15
N ILE A 313 -16.56 7.21 -3.40
CA ILE A 313 -17.57 6.29 -2.87
C ILE A 313 -18.48 5.81 -4.02
N ASP A 314 -18.92 6.72 -4.88
CA ASP A 314 -19.72 6.41 -6.07
C ASP A 314 -19.00 5.40 -6.96
N TYR A 315 -17.71 5.63 -7.21
CA TYR A 315 -16.88 4.68 -7.95
C TYR A 315 -16.82 3.31 -7.27
N ARG A 316 -16.68 3.24 -5.95
CA ARG A 316 -16.66 1.97 -5.21
C ARG A 316 -17.98 1.20 -5.31
N ILE A 317 -19.11 1.90 -5.20
CA ILE A 317 -20.44 1.29 -5.39
C ILE A 317 -20.61 0.80 -6.83
N ALA A 318 -20.26 1.63 -7.82
CA ALA A 318 -20.34 1.25 -9.23
C ALA A 318 -19.43 0.05 -9.57
N ALA A 319 -18.22 0.01 -9.01
CA ALA A 319 -17.30 -1.11 -9.19
C ALA A 319 -17.86 -2.41 -8.58
N LEU A 320 -18.48 -2.34 -7.40
CA LEU A 320 -19.14 -3.48 -6.79
C LEU A 320 -20.31 -4.01 -7.64
N TYR A 321 -21.15 -3.12 -8.17
CA TYR A 321 -22.22 -3.53 -9.09
C TYR A 321 -21.65 -4.15 -10.38
N ASN A 322 -20.57 -3.60 -10.91
CA ASN A 322 -19.91 -4.17 -12.08
C ASN A 322 -19.33 -5.57 -11.80
N GLU A 323 -18.84 -5.81 -10.57
CA GLU A 323 -18.40 -7.13 -10.09
C GLU A 323 -19.57 -8.12 -9.98
N GLN A 324 -20.64 -7.74 -9.27
CA GLN A 324 -21.86 -8.56 -9.12
C GLN A 324 -22.49 -8.94 -10.47
N ALA A 325 -22.41 -8.05 -11.46
CA ALA A 325 -22.90 -8.33 -12.80
C ALA A 325 -22.16 -9.47 -13.53
N ASN A 326 -21.00 -9.90 -13.04
CA ASN A 326 -20.31 -11.08 -13.58
C ASN A 326 -21.00 -12.39 -13.19
N ASP A 327 -21.79 -12.39 -12.11
CA ASP A 327 -22.52 -13.57 -11.63
C ASP A 327 -23.85 -13.79 -12.38
N TYR A 328 -24.21 -12.88 -13.28
CA TYR A 328 -25.40 -13.03 -14.13
C TYR A 328 -25.20 -14.16 -15.13
N THR A 329 -26.08 -15.15 -15.08
CA THR A 329 -26.18 -16.22 -16.06
C THR A 329 -27.59 -16.25 -16.64
N PRO A 330 -27.75 -16.07 -17.97
CA PRO A 330 -29.06 -16.12 -18.61
C PRO A 330 -29.81 -17.42 -18.29
N ASN A 331 -31.06 -17.30 -17.85
CA ASN A 331 -31.95 -18.41 -17.48
C ASN A 331 -31.55 -19.23 -16.24
N GLU A 332 -30.51 -18.84 -15.51
CA GLU A 332 -30.04 -19.52 -14.30
C GLU A 332 -30.03 -18.56 -13.10
N ASN A 333 -29.24 -17.48 -13.18
CA ASN A 333 -29.15 -16.44 -12.16
C ASN A 333 -29.43 -15.06 -12.76
N THR A 334 -30.67 -14.58 -12.60
CA THR A 334 -31.12 -13.30 -13.15
C THR A 334 -31.03 -12.12 -12.17
N GLU A 335 -30.63 -12.35 -10.91
CA GLU A 335 -30.62 -11.33 -9.86
C GLU A 335 -29.76 -10.11 -10.25
N ASN A 336 -28.58 -10.36 -10.83
CA ASN A 336 -27.60 -9.33 -11.16
C ASN A 336 -27.66 -8.79 -12.60
N GLN A 337 -28.73 -9.11 -13.34
CA GLN A 337 -28.86 -8.77 -14.77
C GLN A 337 -28.63 -7.28 -15.08
N TRP A 338 -29.10 -6.39 -14.22
CA TRP A 338 -29.08 -4.94 -14.46
C TRP A 338 -27.93 -4.21 -13.77
N LYS A 339 -27.05 -4.91 -13.05
CA LYS A 339 -26.03 -4.29 -12.22
C LYS A 339 -25.02 -3.43 -13.00
N ARG A 340 -24.67 -3.78 -14.25
CA ARG A 340 -23.86 -2.87 -15.10
C ARG A 340 -24.59 -1.59 -15.49
N LYS A 341 -25.92 -1.64 -15.66
CA LYS A 341 -26.72 -0.44 -15.96
C LYS A 341 -26.76 0.49 -14.73
N GLU A 342 -26.93 -0.08 -13.54
CA GLU A 342 -26.85 0.66 -12.27
C GLU A 342 -25.45 1.29 -12.07
N ALA A 343 -24.38 0.53 -12.32
CA ALA A 343 -23.01 1.03 -12.26
C ALA A 343 -22.79 2.22 -13.21
N LEU A 344 -23.25 2.11 -14.47
CA LEU A 344 -23.16 3.19 -15.44
C LEU A 344 -23.93 4.44 -15.00
N GLN A 345 -25.11 4.28 -14.39
CA GLN A 345 -25.89 5.40 -13.91
C GLN A 345 -25.13 6.17 -12.82
N ILE A 346 -24.59 5.45 -11.83
CA ILE A 346 -23.79 6.03 -10.75
C ILE A 346 -22.56 6.76 -11.31
N CYS A 347 -21.84 6.13 -12.23
CA CYS A 347 -20.67 6.77 -12.86
C CYS A 347 -21.05 8.07 -13.57
N LYS A 348 -22.14 8.08 -14.34
CA LYS A 348 -22.62 9.28 -15.06
C LYS A 348 -23.02 10.40 -14.11
N GLU A 349 -23.72 10.08 -13.02
CA GLU A 349 -24.09 11.05 -11.99
C GLU A 349 -22.87 11.66 -11.31
N ALA A 350 -21.91 10.82 -10.90
CA ALA A 350 -20.65 11.28 -10.29
C ALA A 350 -19.85 12.21 -11.22
N ILE A 351 -19.74 11.85 -12.51
CA ILE A 351 -19.05 12.65 -13.53
C ILE A 351 -19.75 13.99 -13.76
N ALA A 352 -21.08 14.00 -13.79
CA ALA A 352 -21.86 15.21 -13.98
C ALA A 352 -21.76 16.16 -12.77
N GLN A 353 -21.79 15.61 -11.56
CA GLN A 353 -21.78 16.40 -10.33
C GLN A 353 -20.40 17.00 -10.02
N PHE A 354 -19.31 16.23 -10.18
CA PHE A 354 -17.94 16.66 -9.87
C PHE A 354 -16.95 16.23 -10.97
N PRO A 355 -16.98 16.84 -12.16
CA PRO A 355 -16.27 16.34 -13.36
C PRO A 355 -14.74 16.27 -13.25
N ASN A 356 -14.15 17.02 -12.31
CA ASN A 356 -12.70 17.14 -12.10
C ASN A 356 -12.19 16.36 -10.88
N SER A 357 -13.06 15.64 -10.17
CA SER A 357 -12.64 14.85 -9.02
C SER A 357 -11.92 13.57 -9.44
N THR A 358 -11.06 13.04 -8.56
CA THR A 358 -10.37 11.77 -8.80
C THR A 358 -11.35 10.59 -8.94
N GLY A 359 -12.45 10.60 -8.18
CA GLY A 359 -13.50 9.59 -8.31
C GLY A 359 -14.23 9.66 -9.65
N ALA A 360 -14.49 10.86 -10.18
CA ALA A 360 -15.08 11.01 -11.51
C ALA A 360 -14.17 10.47 -12.62
N GLU A 361 -12.85 10.64 -12.51
CA GLU A 361 -11.90 10.05 -13.47
C GLU A 361 -11.90 8.51 -13.43
N LYS A 362 -11.99 7.92 -12.23
CA LYS A 362 -12.19 6.48 -12.06
C LYS A 362 -13.53 6.01 -12.65
N CYS A 363 -14.61 6.78 -12.47
CA CYS A 363 -15.92 6.53 -13.08
C CYS A 363 -15.85 6.58 -14.61
N LYS A 364 -15.14 7.55 -15.22
CA LYS A 364 -14.94 7.61 -16.69
C LYS A 364 -14.22 6.36 -17.20
N THR A 365 -13.22 5.88 -16.44
CA THR A 365 -12.50 4.65 -16.76
C THR A 365 -13.42 3.43 -16.68
N LEU A 366 -14.22 3.29 -15.62
CA LEU A 366 -15.15 2.18 -15.47
C LEU A 366 -16.26 2.21 -16.52
N GLU A 367 -16.83 3.37 -16.82
CA GLU A 367 -17.80 3.54 -17.90
C GLU A 367 -17.22 3.05 -19.24
N SER A 368 -15.98 3.45 -19.55
CA SER A 368 -15.28 3.00 -20.76
C SER A 368 -15.08 1.48 -20.79
N GLN A 369 -14.75 0.85 -19.66
CA GLN A 369 -14.61 -0.61 -19.55
C GLN A 369 -15.96 -1.34 -19.71
N ILE A 370 -17.04 -0.80 -19.13
CA ILE A 370 -18.37 -1.38 -19.24
C ILE A 370 -18.87 -1.27 -20.69
N LEU A 371 -18.61 -0.16 -21.37
CA LEU A 371 -19.04 0.11 -22.74
C LEU A 371 -18.08 -0.44 -23.81
N ALA A 372 -16.90 -0.93 -23.42
CA ALA A 372 -15.94 -1.54 -24.33
C ALA A 372 -16.60 -2.67 -25.14
N LYS A 373 -16.37 -2.65 -26.46
CA LYS A 373 -16.84 -3.70 -27.36
C LYS A 373 -15.90 -4.88 -27.28
N SER A 374 -16.45 -6.09 -27.25
CA SER A 374 -15.68 -7.32 -27.42
C SER A 374 -16.41 -8.27 -28.35
N LEU A 375 -15.64 -9.04 -29.11
CA LEU A 375 -16.12 -10.08 -30.00
C LEU A 375 -15.11 -11.21 -29.98
N GLN A 376 -15.57 -12.40 -29.65
CA GLN A 376 -14.83 -13.63 -29.76
C GLN A 376 -15.68 -14.61 -30.56
N ILE A 377 -15.07 -15.19 -31.60
CA ILE A 377 -15.68 -16.21 -32.43
C ILE A 377 -14.83 -17.45 -32.31
N THR A 378 -15.44 -18.54 -31.85
CA THR A 378 -14.80 -19.85 -31.73
C THR A 378 -15.47 -20.78 -32.73
N ASN A 379 -14.66 -21.45 -33.55
CA ASN A 379 -15.11 -22.42 -34.54
C ASN A 379 -14.38 -23.76 -34.35
N GLU A 380 -14.93 -24.81 -34.96
CA GLU A 380 -14.26 -26.10 -35.04
C GLU A 380 -13.02 -26.00 -35.95
N GLN A 381 -11.91 -26.60 -35.52
CA GLN A 381 -10.67 -26.62 -36.29
C GLN A 381 -10.77 -27.49 -37.55
N PHE A 382 -11.57 -28.55 -37.50
CA PHE A 382 -11.76 -29.49 -38.60
C PHE A 382 -13.25 -29.72 -38.80
N VAL A 383 -13.74 -29.43 -40.01
CA VAL A 383 -15.14 -29.61 -40.40
C VAL A 383 -15.19 -30.61 -41.55
N PRO A 384 -15.92 -31.73 -41.42
CA PRO A 384 -16.09 -32.67 -42.52
C PRO A 384 -16.75 -32.05 -43.76
N ILE A 385 -16.36 -32.52 -44.94
CA ILE A 385 -16.90 -32.04 -46.23
C ILE A 385 -18.42 -32.20 -46.25
N ASN A 386 -19.12 -31.19 -46.75
CA ASN A 386 -20.59 -31.15 -46.88
C ASN A 386 -21.37 -31.30 -45.56
N THR A 387 -20.78 -30.87 -44.43
CA THR A 387 -21.47 -30.84 -43.14
C THR A 387 -21.68 -29.41 -42.62
N VAL A 388 -22.69 -29.24 -41.76
CA VAL A 388 -22.93 -27.97 -41.07
C VAL A 388 -21.92 -27.81 -39.94
N SER A 389 -21.32 -26.62 -39.81
CA SER A 389 -20.49 -26.26 -38.64
C SER A 389 -21.15 -25.13 -37.86
N ARG A 390 -20.89 -25.10 -36.56
CA ARG A 390 -21.42 -24.08 -35.64
C ARG A 390 -20.31 -23.11 -35.25
N LEU A 391 -20.69 -21.84 -35.12
CA LEU A 391 -19.84 -20.80 -34.53
C LEU A 391 -20.37 -20.47 -33.14
N LEU A 392 -19.50 -20.50 -32.15
CA LEU A 392 -19.79 -19.90 -30.84
C LEU A 392 -19.35 -18.44 -30.90
N VAL A 393 -20.32 -17.54 -30.76
CA VAL A 393 -20.09 -16.08 -30.79
C VAL A 393 -20.33 -15.51 -29.40
N THR A 394 -19.28 -15.04 -28.76
CA THR A 394 -19.35 -14.29 -27.51
C THR A 394 -19.10 -12.82 -27.80
N TYR A 395 -20.04 -11.94 -27.44
CA TYR A 395 -19.94 -10.53 -27.78
C TYR A 395 -20.45 -9.62 -26.65
N LYS A 396 -20.00 -8.37 -26.69
CA LYS A 396 -20.43 -7.31 -25.77
C LYS A 396 -20.57 -5.99 -26.55
N ASN A 397 -21.62 -5.22 -26.25
CA ASN A 397 -21.88 -3.89 -26.81
C ASN A 397 -21.82 -3.83 -28.36
N THR A 398 -22.36 -4.86 -29.02
CA THR A 398 -22.37 -5.01 -30.49
C THR A 398 -23.76 -5.40 -30.96
N ASP A 399 -24.37 -4.59 -31.83
CA ASP A 399 -25.76 -4.80 -32.29
C ASP A 399 -25.86 -5.71 -33.53
N LYS A 400 -24.83 -5.71 -34.38
CA LYS A 400 -24.82 -6.44 -35.66
C LYS A 400 -23.44 -7.00 -35.96
N LEU A 401 -23.40 -8.20 -36.53
CA LEU A 401 -22.22 -8.84 -37.10
C LEU A 401 -22.44 -9.09 -38.58
N TYR A 402 -21.44 -8.80 -39.40
CA TYR A 402 -21.48 -9.02 -40.84
C TYR A 402 -20.41 -10.06 -41.20
N PHE A 403 -20.83 -11.11 -41.90
CA PHE A 403 -19.95 -12.21 -42.31
C PHE A 403 -19.79 -12.23 -43.83
N LYS A 404 -18.58 -12.56 -44.29
CA LYS A 404 -18.29 -12.85 -45.70
C LYS A 404 -17.45 -14.13 -45.74
N ALA A 405 -17.83 -15.05 -46.63
CA ALA A 405 -17.09 -16.28 -46.89
C ALA A 405 -16.42 -16.18 -48.26
N TYR A 406 -15.22 -16.75 -48.39
CA TYR A 406 -14.46 -16.80 -49.63
C TYR A 406 -14.02 -18.24 -49.86
N GLU A 407 -14.04 -18.66 -51.12
CA GLU A 407 -13.38 -19.89 -51.56
C GLU A 407 -11.87 -19.66 -51.50
N ILE A 408 -11.12 -20.58 -50.87
CA ILE A 408 -9.66 -20.52 -50.71
C ILE A 408 -9.00 -21.53 -51.63
#